data_AF-A0A3B5MYC7-F1
#
_entry.id   AF-A0A3B5MYC7-F1
#
_cell.length_a   1.000
_cell.length_b   1.000
_cell.length_c   1.000
_cell.angle_alpha   90.00
_cell.angle_beta   90.00
_cell.angle_gamma   90.00
#
_symmetry.space_group_name_H-M   'P 1'
#
loop_
_entity.id
_entity.type
_entity.pdbx_description
1 polymer ?
#
loop_
_entity_poly.entity_id
_entity_poly.type
_entity_poly.pdbx_seq_one_letter_code
_entity_poly.pdbx_strand_id
1 'polypeptide(L)'
;VLYFLFLVFLIFLNWEQVKTLMYWLDPNLRFAKREVDVMEYATNCTDISWKRIMSHLDFFAFAHFAGWALKALLIRSYGLCWTISITWELTELFFMHLLPNFAECWWDQLILDILLCNGGGIWLGMTACRFLEMRIYRWGSIKKIHSTTGKIKRAVLQFTPASWTYVRWFDPNSSFQRLAGIYLFMILWQLTELNTFFLKHIFVFQVSHPFSWCRILLIAVITAPTVRQYYAYLTDTRCKRVGTQCWMFGAIAFLEALICVKFGIDLFSQTEILYVVFWLLCLVRIYIYLYDSIYSLNDLIF
;
A
#
# COMPACT_ATOMS: atom_id res chain seq x y z
N VAL A 1 -2.08 18.94 0.50
CA VAL A 1 -2.48 20.20 -0.18
C VAL A 1 -1.57 20.52 -1.35
N LEU A 2 -0.26 20.77 -1.17
CA LEU A 2 0.63 21.09 -2.31
C LEU A 2 0.62 20.00 -3.40
N TYR A 3 0.67 18.73 -3.01
CA TYR A 3 0.58 17.63 -3.96
C TYR A 3 -0.76 17.61 -4.71
N PHE A 4 -1.87 17.82 -4.00
CA PHE A 4 -3.19 17.96 -4.62
C PHE A 4 -3.24 19.10 -5.64
N LEU A 5 -2.72 20.28 -5.29
CA LEU A 5 -2.67 21.42 -6.22
C LEU A 5 -1.79 21.13 -7.45
N PHE A 6 -0.68 20.40 -7.26
CA PHE A 6 0.14 19.94 -8.36
C PHE A 6 -0.63 18.98 -9.30
N LEU A 7 -1.40 18.04 -8.75
CA LEU A 7 -2.25 17.15 -9.56
C LEU A 7 -3.34 17.93 -10.30
N VAL A 8 -3.97 18.90 -9.65
CA VAL A 8 -4.93 19.81 -10.30
C VAL A 8 -4.24 20.57 -11.43
N PHE A 9 -3.03 21.10 -11.24
CA PHE A 9 -2.29 21.74 -12.32
C PHE A 9 -1.99 20.75 -13.47
N LEU A 10 -1.50 19.55 -13.15
CA LEU A 10 -1.13 18.52 -14.11
C LEU A 10 -2.32 18.08 -14.97
N ILE A 11 -3.53 18.00 -14.39
CA ILE A 11 -4.74 17.60 -15.14
C ILE A 11 -5.16 18.61 -16.20
N PHE A 12 -4.71 19.87 -16.12
CA PHE A 12 -5.00 20.89 -17.16
C PHE A 12 -3.95 20.90 -18.28
N LEU A 13 -2.81 20.24 -18.11
CA LEU A 13 -1.77 20.17 -19.14
C LEU A 13 -2.13 19.18 -20.26
N ASN A 14 -1.67 19.47 -21.47
CA ASN A 14 -1.64 18.49 -22.55
C ASN A 14 -0.37 17.60 -22.46
N TRP A 15 -0.33 16.53 -23.25
CA TRP A 15 0.76 15.55 -23.18
C TRP A 15 2.15 16.15 -23.48
N GLU A 16 2.26 17.04 -24.47
CA GLU A 16 3.52 17.71 -24.80
C GLU A 16 4.02 18.62 -23.67
N GLN A 17 3.10 19.32 -23.00
CA GLN A 17 3.41 20.14 -21.82
C GLN A 17 3.89 19.28 -20.64
N VAL A 18 3.24 18.13 -20.39
CA VAL A 18 3.68 17.20 -19.34
C VAL A 18 5.08 16.68 -19.63
N LYS A 19 5.36 16.21 -20.85
CA LYS A 19 6.70 15.79 -21.26
C LYS A 19 7.72 16.91 -21.08
N THR A 20 7.38 18.13 -21.49
CA THR A 20 8.25 19.30 -21.30
C THR A 20 8.57 19.55 -19.83
N LEU A 21 7.57 19.48 -18.95
CA LEU A 21 7.75 19.61 -17.51
C LEU A 21 8.64 18.49 -16.95
N MET A 22 8.41 17.24 -17.36
CA MET A 22 9.21 16.10 -16.92
C MET A 22 10.67 16.22 -17.36
N TYR A 23 10.93 16.61 -18.61
CA TYR A 23 12.28 16.80 -19.14
C TYR A 23 12.99 18.02 -18.55
N TRP A 24 12.23 19.00 -18.07
CA TRP A 24 12.79 20.12 -17.34
C TRP A 24 13.21 19.71 -15.92
N LEU A 25 12.45 18.82 -15.27
CA LEU A 25 12.79 18.26 -13.96
C LEU A 25 13.96 17.27 -14.02
N ASP A 26 13.96 16.37 -15.00
CA ASP A 26 15.07 15.46 -15.29
C ASP A 26 15.24 15.29 -16.82
N PRO A 27 16.30 15.89 -17.42
CA PRO A 27 16.59 15.76 -18.84
C PRO A 27 16.81 14.32 -19.33
N ASN A 28 17.22 13.39 -18.46
CA ASN A 28 17.49 12.00 -18.84
C ASN A 28 16.23 11.22 -19.22
N LEU A 29 15.05 11.69 -18.77
CA LEU A 29 13.77 11.08 -19.12
C LEU A 29 13.47 11.11 -20.62
N ARG A 30 14.17 11.95 -21.41
CA ARG A 30 14.11 11.94 -22.88
C ARG A 30 14.57 10.62 -23.50
N PHE A 31 15.43 9.90 -22.79
CA PHE A 31 16.01 8.63 -23.22
C PHE A 31 15.49 7.44 -22.41
N ALA A 32 14.52 7.68 -21.51
CA ALA A 32 13.92 6.62 -20.72
C ALA A 32 13.21 5.63 -21.64
N LYS A 33 13.49 4.34 -21.43
CA LYS A 33 12.78 3.24 -22.07
C LYS A 33 11.68 2.75 -21.14
N ARG A 34 10.57 2.28 -21.70
CA ARG A 34 9.56 1.57 -20.91
C ARG A 34 10.19 0.29 -20.36
N GLU A 35 9.80 -0.09 -19.16
CA GLU A 35 10.33 -1.31 -18.53
C GLU A 35 9.97 -2.56 -19.34
N VAL A 36 8.83 -2.54 -20.04
CA VAL A 36 8.40 -3.57 -20.99
C VAL A 36 9.39 -3.78 -22.13
N ASP A 37 10.15 -2.74 -22.51
CA ASP A 37 11.10 -2.81 -23.62
C ASP A 37 12.49 -3.34 -23.18
N VAL A 38 12.70 -3.55 -21.88
CA VAL A 38 14.03 -3.84 -21.31
C VAL A 38 14.02 -5.10 -20.43
N MET A 39 12.89 -5.43 -19.82
CA MET A 39 12.75 -6.54 -18.89
C MET A 39 11.93 -7.68 -19.50
N GLU A 40 12.34 -8.91 -19.23
CA GLU A 40 11.56 -10.11 -19.53
C GLU A 40 10.69 -10.47 -18.32
N TYR A 41 9.40 -10.69 -18.55
CA TYR A 41 8.42 -10.99 -17.52
C TYR A 41 7.89 -12.44 -17.66
N ALA A 42 7.73 -13.13 -16.54
CA ALA A 42 7.19 -14.51 -16.44
C ALA A 42 7.74 -15.56 -17.44
N THR A 43 9.03 -15.54 -17.77
CA THR A 43 9.64 -16.53 -18.68
C THR A 43 10.01 -17.82 -17.93
N ASN A 44 9.75 -19.02 -18.45
CA ASN A 44 10.22 -20.30 -17.85
C ASN A 44 9.90 -20.52 -16.35
N CYS A 45 8.66 -20.30 -15.91
CA CYS A 45 8.28 -20.36 -14.49
C CYS A 45 8.29 -21.75 -13.82
N THR A 46 8.73 -22.78 -14.54
CA THR A 46 8.92 -24.14 -14.02
C THR A 46 10.35 -24.40 -13.53
N ASP A 47 11.32 -23.60 -13.94
CA ASP A 47 12.71 -23.72 -13.48
C ASP A 47 12.92 -22.95 -12.18
N ILE A 48 12.91 -23.67 -11.06
CA ILE A 48 13.13 -23.14 -9.70
C ILE A 48 14.55 -23.50 -9.25
N SER A 49 15.55 -22.87 -9.87
CA SER A 49 16.95 -23.02 -9.50
C SER A 49 17.38 -22.00 -8.43
N TRP A 50 18.38 -22.35 -7.61
CA TRP A 50 18.88 -21.44 -6.56
C TRP A 50 19.37 -20.09 -7.11
N LYS A 51 20.08 -20.13 -8.25
CA LYS A 51 20.58 -18.93 -8.92
C LYS A 51 19.42 -17.99 -9.30
N ARG A 52 18.30 -18.57 -9.72
CA ARG A 52 17.11 -17.83 -10.09
C ARG A 52 16.40 -17.26 -8.87
N ILE A 53 16.19 -18.05 -7.82
CA ILE A 53 15.61 -17.51 -6.57
C ILE A 53 16.44 -16.32 -6.07
N MET A 54 17.77 -16.44 -6.08
CA MET A 54 18.65 -15.36 -5.64
C MET A 54 18.61 -14.12 -6.54
N SER A 55 18.27 -14.27 -7.83
CA SER A 55 18.10 -13.11 -8.73
C SER A 55 16.79 -12.37 -8.50
N HIS A 56 15.76 -13.04 -7.98
CA HIS A 56 14.47 -12.43 -7.60
C HIS A 56 14.50 -11.83 -6.18
N LEU A 57 15.50 -12.15 -5.35
CA LEU A 57 15.76 -11.49 -4.06
C LEU A 57 16.46 -10.14 -4.24
N ASP A 58 15.81 -9.24 -4.97
CA ASP A 58 16.36 -7.94 -5.35
C ASP A 58 15.69 -6.79 -4.58
N PHE A 59 15.78 -5.57 -5.14
CA PHE A 59 15.15 -4.38 -4.56
C PHE A 59 13.62 -4.51 -4.47
N PHE A 60 12.97 -5.25 -5.36
CA PHE A 60 11.51 -5.46 -5.33
C PHE A 60 11.11 -6.33 -4.15
N ALA A 61 11.81 -7.45 -3.91
CA ALA A 61 11.58 -8.28 -2.72
C ALA A 61 11.77 -7.48 -1.41
N PHE A 62 12.80 -6.62 -1.35
CA PHE A 62 12.98 -5.71 -0.22
C PHE A 62 11.84 -4.68 -0.11
N ALA A 63 11.41 -4.09 -1.22
CA ALA A 63 10.34 -3.11 -1.26
C ALA A 63 8.99 -3.73 -0.82
N HIS A 64 8.71 -4.98 -1.19
CA HIS A 64 7.57 -5.74 -0.71
C HIS A 64 7.66 -5.94 0.80
N PHE A 65 8.77 -6.50 1.30
CA PHE A 65 8.95 -6.72 2.74
C PHE A 65 8.85 -5.43 3.57
N ALA A 66 9.63 -4.40 3.22
CA ALA A 66 9.67 -3.14 3.94
C ALA A 66 8.35 -2.36 3.79
N GLY A 67 7.76 -2.40 2.60
CA GLY A 67 6.45 -1.84 2.31
C GLY A 67 5.39 -2.46 3.22
N TRP A 68 5.29 -3.78 3.27
CA TRP A 68 4.32 -4.48 4.11
C TRP A 68 4.54 -4.28 5.60
N ALA A 69 5.79 -4.16 6.06
CA ALA A 69 6.08 -3.76 7.42
C ALA A 69 5.50 -2.37 7.75
N LEU A 70 5.67 -1.40 6.86
CA LEU A 70 5.08 -0.06 7.01
C LEU A 70 3.55 -0.10 6.93
N LYS A 71 2.97 -0.81 5.95
CA LYS A 71 1.51 -0.98 5.82
C LYS A 71 0.91 -1.57 7.10
N ALA A 72 1.54 -2.60 7.67
CA ALA A 72 1.11 -3.21 8.91
C ALA A 72 1.23 -2.26 10.13
N LEU A 73 2.26 -1.42 10.20
CA LEU A 73 2.37 -0.37 11.23
C LEU A 73 1.24 0.67 11.16
N LEU A 74 0.74 0.96 9.95
CA LEU A 74 -0.34 1.91 9.70
C LEU A 74 -1.72 1.28 9.96
N ILE A 75 -1.98 0.10 9.41
CA ILE A 75 -3.28 -0.58 9.47
C ILE A 75 -3.48 -1.28 10.82
N ARG A 76 -2.44 -1.90 11.38
CA ARG A 76 -2.45 -2.57 12.70
C ARG A 76 -3.49 -3.68 12.82
N SER A 77 -3.71 -4.44 11.76
CA SER A 77 -4.61 -5.60 11.76
C SER A 77 -4.12 -6.67 10.82
N TYR A 78 -3.87 -7.87 11.35
CA TYR A 78 -3.47 -9.03 10.54
C TYR A 78 -4.51 -9.34 9.46
N GLY A 79 -5.80 -9.42 9.82
CA GLY A 79 -6.85 -9.78 8.87
C GLY A 79 -6.95 -8.81 7.68
N LEU A 80 -6.87 -7.50 7.96
CA LEU A 80 -6.87 -6.50 6.88
C LEU A 80 -5.59 -6.55 6.05
N CYS A 81 -4.41 -6.67 6.68
CA CYS A 81 -3.15 -6.69 5.94
C CYS A 81 -3.06 -7.91 5.02
N TRP A 82 -3.43 -9.10 5.50
CA TRP A 82 -3.46 -10.31 4.69
C TRP A 82 -4.50 -10.21 3.56
N THR A 83 -5.69 -9.67 3.84
CA THR A 83 -6.70 -9.48 2.81
C THR A 83 -6.18 -8.55 1.70
N ILE A 84 -5.66 -7.38 2.07
CA ILE A 84 -5.12 -6.41 1.11
C ILE A 84 -3.94 -7.03 0.34
N SER A 85 -3.11 -7.86 1.00
CA SER A 85 -1.98 -8.52 0.34
C SER A 85 -2.45 -9.50 -0.72
N ILE A 86 -3.40 -10.36 -0.40
CA ILE A 86 -3.93 -11.34 -1.36
C ILE A 86 -4.68 -10.63 -2.49
N THR A 87 -5.48 -9.59 -2.18
CA THR A 87 -6.20 -8.86 -3.23
C THR A 87 -5.29 -8.02 -4.11
N TRP A 88 -4.13 -7.58 -3.61
CA TRP A 88 -3.13 -6.88 -4.41
C TRP A 88 -2.59 -7.80 -5.52
N GLU A 89 -2.18 -9.00 -5.17
CA GLU A 89 -1.58 -9.99 -6.08
C GLU A 89 -2.61 -10.50 -7.10
N LEU A 90 -3.87 -10.65 -6.66
CA LEU A 90 -4.98 -10.90 -7.60
C LEU A 90 -5.17 -9.73 -8.57
N THR A 91 -5.03 -8.50 -8.10
CA THR A 91 -5.13 -7.32 -8.98
C THR A 91 -4.00 -7.32 -10.00
N GLU A 92 -2.78 -7.68 -9.62
CA GLU A 92 -1.66 -7.82 -10.56
C GLU A 92 -1.96 -8.88 -11.63
N LEU A 93 -2.44 -10.06 -11.21
CA LEU A 93 -2.84 -11.13 -12.12
C LEU A 93 -3.91 -10.69 -13.14
N PHE A 94 -4.95 -9.97 -12.70
CA PHE A 94 -6.00 -9.53 -13.61
C PHE A 94 -5.60 -8.35 -14.50
N PHE A 95 -4.67 -7.49 -14.04
CA PHE A 95 -4.23 -6.31 -14.78
C PHE A 95 -2.94 -6.52 -15.60
N MET A 96 -2.35 -7.72 -15.60
CA MET A 96 -1.13 -8.01 -16.38
C MET A 96 -1.28 -7.77 -17.89
N HIS A 97 -2.51 -7.85 -18.42
CA HIS A 97 -2.81 -7.53 -19.82
C HIS A 97 -2.61 -6.04 -20.16
N LEU A 98 -2.77 -5.14 -19.18
CA LEU A 98 -2.46 -3.71 -19.33
C LEU A 98 -1.03 -3.39 -18.87
N LEU A 99 -0.57 -4.06 -17.82
CA LEU A 99 0.71 -3.78 -17.19
C LEU A 99 1.57 -5.06 -17.23
N PRO A 100 2.42 -5.24 -18.28
CA PRO A 100 3.25 -6.44 -18.40
C PRO A 100 4.19 -6.65 -17.22
N ASN A 101 4.50 -5.59 -16.48
CA ASN A 101 5.28 -5.65 -15.25
C ASN A 101 4.60 -6.42 -14.10
N PHE A 102 3.32 -6.78 -14.23
CA PHE A 102 2.61 -7.64 -13.28
C PHE A 102 2.64 -9.13 -13.67
N ALA A 103 3.20 -9.45 -14.85
CA ALA A 103 3.37 -10.83 -15.26
C ALA A 103 4.59 -11.44 -14.55
N GLU A 104 4.34 -12.08 -13.42
CA GLU A 104 5.37 -12.74 -12.62
C GLU A 104 5.16 -14.26 -12.60
N CYS A 105 6.15 -15.00 -12.13
CA CYS A 105 6.01 -16.44 -12.01
C CYS A 105 5.10 -16.81 -10.83
N TRP A 106 4.36 -17.91 -10.96
CA TRP A 106 3.43 -18.35 -9.90
C TRP A 106 4.10 -18.53 -8.54
N TRP A 107 5.36 -18.99 -8.51
CA TRP A 107 6.12 -19.18 -7.28
C TRP A 107 6.65 -17.86 -6.72
N ASP A 108 6.86 -16.86 -7.57
CA ASP A 108 7.24 -15.50 -7.18
C ASP A 108 6.06 -14.89 -6.41
N GLN A 109 4.90 -14.77 -7.08
CA GLN A 109 3.66 -14.23 -6.52
C GLN A 109 3.21 -14.96 -5.24
N LEU A 110 3.12 -16.30 -5.28
CA LEU A 110 2.57 -17.05 -4.16
C LEU A 110 3.56 -17.24 -3.01
N ILE A 111 4.82 -17.61 -3.31
CA ILE A 111 5.78 -17.99 -2.28
C ILE A 111 6.61 -16.78 -1.88
N LEU A 112 7.24 -16.10 -2.84
CA LEU A 112 8.14 -15.00 -2.53
C LEU A 112 7.35 -13.78 -2.05
N ASP A 113 6.35 -13.33 -2.79
CA ASP A 113 5.61 -12.12 -2.45
C ASP A 113 4.63 -12.35 -1.32
N ILE A 114 3.56 -13.14 -1.51
CA ILE A 114 2.51 -13.32 -0.48
C ILE A 114 3.08 -13.88 0.83
N LEU A 115 3.79 -15.01 0.78
CA LEU A 115 4.15 -15.75 1.99
C LEU A 115 5.39 -15.19 2.69
N LEU A 116 6.47 -14.92 1.94
CA LEU A 116 7.76 -14.54 2.53
C LEU A 116 7.88 -13.03 2.73
N CYS A 117 7.81 -12.25 1.65
CA CYS A 117 8.02 -10.80 1.69
C CYS A 117 6.85 -10.10 2.40
N ASN A 118 5.63 -10.26 1.90
CA ASN A 118 4.43 -9.62 2.43
C ASN A 118 4.14 -10.17 3.83
N GLY A 119 4.08 -11.50 3.98
CA GLY A 119 3.85 -12.17 5.27
C GLY A 119 4.90 -11.82 6.33
N GLY A 120 6.19 -11.83 5.96
CA GLY A 120 7.29 -11.43 6.84
C GLY A 120 7.22 -9.96 7.24
N GLY A 121 6.91 -9.07 6.29
CA GLY A 121 6.70 -7.65 6.54
C GLY A 121 5.54 -7.40 7.50
N ILE A 122 4.39 -8.04 7.26
CA ILE A 122 3.21 -7.98 8.15
C ILE A 122 3.58 -8.43 9.56
N TRP A 123 4.28 -9.56 9.70
CA TRP A 123 4.72 -10.05 10.99
C TRP A 123 5.64 -9.05 11.71
N LEU A 124 6.61 -8.46 11.00
CA LEU A 124 7.53 -7.47 11.57
C LEU A 124 6.77 -6.21 12.03
N GLY A 125 5.91 -5.66 11.18
CA GLY A 125 5.13 -4.46 11.49
C GLY A 125 4.18 -4.67 12.66
N MET A 126 3.50 -5.83 12.73
CA MET A 126 2.64 -6.17 13.86
C MET A 126 3.41 -6.44 15.16
N THR A 127 4.60 -7.04 15.06
CA THR A 127 5.50 -7.23 16.21
C THR A 127 5.97 -5.88 16.76
N ALA A 128 6.33 -4.94 15.88
CA ALA A 128 6.64 -3.58 16.26
C ALA A 128 5.44 -2.87 16.91
N CYS A 129 4.21 -3.04 16.41
CA CYS A 129 3.01 -2.53 17.07
C CYS A 129 2.87 -3.05 18.51
N ARG A 130 2.95 -4.37 18.71
CA ARG A 130 2.84 -4.99 20.04
C ARG A 130 3.91 -4.46 21.03
N PHE A 131 5.13 -4.27 20.53
CA PHE A 131 6.22 -3.68 21.32
C PHE A 131 5.95 -2.21 21.71
N LEU A 132 5.26 -1.45 20.86
CA LEU A 132 4.91 -0.05 21.12
C LEU A 132 3.67 0.09 22.03
N GLU A 133 2.72 -0.84 21.96
CA GLU A 133 1.52 -0.89 22.83
C GLU A 133 1.87 -1.18 24.29
N MET A 134 2.79 -2.12 24.53
CA MET A 134 3.18 -2.51 25.88
C MET A 134 4.28 -1.62 26.45
N ARG A 135 3.92 -0.50 27.09
CA ARG A 135 4.91 0.35 27.80
C ARG A 135 4.48 0.84 29.17
N ILE A 136 5.32 0.54 30.15
CA ILE A 136 5.32 1.17 31.48
C ILE A 136 6.27 2.36 31.43
N TYR A 137 5.73 3.58 31.50
CA TYR A 137 6.55 4.80 31.54
C TYR A 137 7.18 4.98 32.93
N ARG A 138 8.49 4.72 33.01
CA ARG A 138 9.29 5.14 34.17
C ARG A 138 9.76 6.58 33.96
N TRP A 139 9.24 7.51 34.74
CA TRP A 139 9.57 8.95 34.68
C TRP A 139 10.86 9.32 35.44
N GLY A 140 11.70 8.33 35.79
CA GLY A 140 12.96 8.57 36.49
C GLY A 140 14.00 9.32 35.65
N SER A 141 14.81 10.16 36.31
CA SER A 141 15.92 10.88 35.69
C SER A 141 16.99 9.92 35.15
N ILE A 142 17.56 10.23 33.97
CA ILE A 142 18.66 9.45 33.37
C ILE A 142 19.90 9.38 34.28
N LYS A 143 20.04 10.36 35.19
CA LYS A 143 21.10 10.39 36.21
C LYS A 143 20.99 9.25 37.23
N LYS A 144 19.80 8.69 37.42
CA LYS A 144 19.55 7.53 38.31
C LYS A 144 19.89 6.19 37.63
N ILE A 145 20.26 6.18 36.35
CA ILE A 145 20.63 4.98 35.62
C ILE A 145 22.17 4.87 35.60
N HIS A 146 22.70 3.88 36.30
CA HIS A 146 24.14 3.72 36.47
C HIS A 146 24.83 3.05 35.26
N SER A 147 24.13 2.20 34.51
CA SER A 147 24.71 1.49 33.36
C SER A 147 24.67 2.31 32.06
N THR A 148 25.74 2.22 31.28
CA THR A 148 25.86 2.85 29.95
C THR A 148 24.78 2.34 28.99
N THR A 149 24.55 1.02 28.96
CA THR A 149 23.49 0.38 28.19
C THR A 149 22.10 0.89 28.59
N GLY A 150 21.87 1.15 29.88
CA GLY A 150 20.60 1.69 30.37
C GLY A 150 20.37 3.15 29.93
N LYS A 151 21.43 3.96 29.91
CA LYS A 151 21.37 5.34 29.41
C LYS A 151 21.09 5.39 27.91
N ILE A 152 21.77 4.55 27.12
CA ILE A 152 21.54 4.43 25.66
C ILE A 152 20.11 3.95 25.40
N LYS A 153 19.66 2.90 26.09
CA LYS A 153 18.27 2.42 26.01
C LYS A 153 17.28 3.55 26.32
N ARG A 154 17.53 4.33 27.38
CA ARG A 154 16.66 5.46 27.73
C ARG A 154 16.62 6.53 26.64
N ALA A 155 17.76 6.88 26.05
CA ALA A 155 17.85 7.85 24.96
C ALA A 155 17.08 7.38 23.71
N VAL A 156 17.30 6.13 23.27
CA VAL A 156 16.61 5.55 22.12
C VAL A 156 15.10 5.50 22.33
N LEU A 157 14.64 5.17 23.55
CA LEU A 157 13.22 5.14 23.90
C LEU A 157 12.55 6.52 23.95
N GLN A 158 13.28 7.64 23.82
CA GLN A 158 12.66 8.97 23.67
C GLN A 158 12.10 9.21 22.27
N PHE A 159 12.60 8.48 21.27
CA PHE A 159 12.12 8.59 19.88
C PHE A 159 10.86 7.77 19.61
N THR A 160 10.37 7.03 20.60
CA THR A 160 9.11 6.29 20.48
C THR A 160 7.92 7.18 20.83
N PRO A 161 6.75 6.94 20.23
CA PRO A 161 5.57 7.79 20.42
C PRO A 161 5.09 7.82 21.88
N ALA A 162 4.51 8.95 22.29
CA ALA A 162 3.96 9.14 23.63
C ALA A 162 2.79 8.20 23.95
N SER A 163 2.02 7.80 22.94
CA SER A 163 1.00 6.77 23.05
C SER A 163 0.90 5.98 21.75
N TRP A 164 0.56 4.70 21.88
CA TRP A 164 0.28 3.82 20.74
C TRP A 164 -1.07 3.17 20.96
N THR A 165 -2.07 3.61 20.21
CA THR A 165 -3.44 3.11 20.35
C THR A 165 -3.60 1.76 19.66
N TYR A 166 -4.13 0.78 20.41
CA TYR A 166 -4.62 -0.46 19.84
C TYR A 166 -5.80 -0.18 18.88
N VAL A 167 -5.81 -0.85 17.75
CA VAL A 167 -6.79 -0.64 16.67
C VAL A 167 -7.56 -1.93 16.45
N ARG A 168 -8.88 -1.87 16.57
CA ARG A 168 -9.79 -2.97 16.32
C ARG A 168 -10.70 -2.60 15.17
N TRP A 169 -10.35 -3.01 13.94
CA TRP A 169 -11.18 -2.69 12.76
C TRP A 169 -12.52 -3.42 12.78
N PHE A 170 -12.48 -4.70 13.11
CA PHE A 170 -13.65 -5.58 13.12
C PHE A 170 -14.17 -5.78 14.54
N ASP A 171 -15.47 -5.59 14.70
CA ASP A 171 -16.20 -5.91 15.94
C ASP A 171 -17.43 -6.74 15.55
N PRO A 172 -17.74 -7.86 16.22
CA PRO A 172 -18.92 -8.68 15.93
C PRO A 172 -20.22 -7.89 15.98
N ASN A 173 -20.28 -6.87 16.85
CA ASN A 173 -21.43 -5.99 16.97
C ASN A 173 -21.33 -4.75 16.07
N SER A 174 -20.49 -4.80 15.02
CA SER A 174 -20.32 -3.68 14.08
C SER A 174 -21.60 -3.43 13.29
N SER A 175 -21.92 -2.16 13.09
CA SER A 175 -22.96 -1.76 12.17
C SER A 175 -22.55 -2.09 10.72
N PHE A 176 -23.54 -2.31 9.86
CA PHE A 176 -23.31 -2.45 8.41
C PHE A 176 -22.55 -1.25 7.83
N GLN A 177 -22.77 -0.04 8.35
CA GLN A 177 -22.05 1.18 7.94
C GLN A 177 -20.54 1.08 8.21
N ARG A 178 -20.14 0.52 9.35
CA ARG A 178 -18.71 0.31 9.66
C ARG A 178 -18.10 -0.71 8.72
N LEU A 179 -18.81 -1.80 8.43
CA LEU A 179 -18.36 -2.80 7.46
C LEU A 179 -18.18 -2.21 6.06
N ALA A 180 -19.19 -1.49 5.55
CA ALA A 180 -19.12 -0.81 4.27
C ALA A 180 -17.95 0.19 4.21
N GLY A 181 -17.67 0.88 5.32
CA GLY A 181 -16.50 1.74 5.46
C GLY A 181 -15.17 0.99 5.36
N ILE A 182 -15.06 -0.20 5.96
CA ILE A 182 -13.86 -1.03 5.85
C ILE A 182 -13.66 -1.51 4.40
N TYR A 183 -14.72 -1.86 3.69
CA TYR A 183 -14.62 -2.22 2.27
C TYR A 183 -14.21 -1.04 1.41
N LEU A 184 -14.78 0.14 1.64
CA LEU A 184 -14.36 1.37 0.97
C LEU A 184 -12.87 1.67 1.23
N PHE A 185 -12.39 1.45 2.45
CA PHE A 185 -10.98 1.58 2.79
C PHE A 185 -10.10 0.65 1.94
N MET A 186 -10.43 -0.63 1.83
CA MET A 186 -9.66 -1.59 1.04
C MET A 186 -9.69 -1.26 -0.47
N ILE A 187 -10.85 -0.83 -1.00
CA ILE A 187 -10.98 -0.40 -2.40
C ILE A 187 -10.11 0.83 -2.68
N LEU A 188 -10.18 1.85 -1.81
CA LEU A 188 -9.35 3.05 -1.97
C LEU A 188 -7.86 2.73 -1.82
N TRP A 189 -7.50 1.79 -0.94
CA TRP A 189 -6.12 1.31 -0.84
C TRP A 189 -5.65 0.71 -2.16
N GLN A 190 -6.41 -0.24 -2.71
CA GLN A 190 -6.12 -0.90 -3.98
C GLN A 190 -5.99 0.11 -5.13
N LEU A 191 -6.89 1.10 -5.19
CA LEU A 191 -6.84 2.18 -6.18
C LEU A 191 -5.53 2.97 -6.09
N THR A 192 -5.10 3.35 -4.88
CA THR A 192 -3.88 4.17 -4.71
C THR A 192 -2.60 3.43 -5.06
N GLU A 193 -2.55 2.13 -4.79
CA GLU A 193 -1.44 1.28 -5.19
C GLU A 193 -1.44 1.12 -6.72
N LEU A 194 -2.60 0.84 -7.33
CA LEU A 194 -2.74 0.70 -8.78
C LEU A 194 -2.38 1.99 -9.53
N ASN A 195 -2.79 3.16 -9.02
CA ASN A 195 -2.36 4.47 -9.53
C ASN A 195 -0.83 4.59 -9.56
N THR A 196 -0.11 4.03 -8.57
CA THR A 196 1.36 4.08 -8.54
C THR A 196 1.96 3.42 -9.77
N PHE A 197 1.46 2.24 -10.14
CA PHE A 197 1.95 1.49 -11.29
C PHE A 197 1.51 2.10 -12.61
N PHE A 198 0.27 2.58 -12.71
CA PHE A 198 -0.19 3.27 -13.92
C PHE A 198 0.58 4.57 -14.17
N LEU A 199 0.82 5.39 -13.14
CA LEU A 199 1.54 6.66 -13.30
C LEU A 199 2.96 6.44 -13.85
N LYS A 200 3.72 5.45 -13.34
CA LYS A 200 5.06 5.15 -13.87
C LYS A 200 5.01 4.63 -15.31
N HIS A 201 3.99 3.83 -15.64
CA HIS A 201 3.86 3.24 -16.96
C HIS A 201 3.47 4.29 -18.01
N ILE A 202 2.46 5.11 -17.68
CA ILE A 202 1.94 6.16 -18.57
C ILE A 202 3.00 7.23 -18.79
N PHE A 203 3.63 7.75 -17.73
CA PHE A 203 4.63 8.80 -17.83
C PHE A 203 6.04 8.29 -18.17
N VAL A 204 6.23 6.98 -18.34
CA VAL A 204 7.49 6.35 -18.78
C VAL A 204 8.68 6.73 -17.90
N PHE A 205 8.69 6.22 -16.67
CA PHE A 205 9.87 6.23 -15.81
C PHE A 205 10.02 4.90 -15.06
N GLN A 206 11.25 4.54 -14.73
CA GLN A 206 11.57 3.27 -14.07
C GLN A 206 11.19 3.26 -12.59
N VAL A 207 11.00 2.08 -12.00
CA VAL A 207 10.74 1.91 -10.56
C VAL A 207 11.86 2.48 -9.69
N SER A 208 13.11 2.39 -10.16
CA SER A 208 14.29 2.96 -9.48
C SER A 208 14.37 4.49 -9.55
N HIS A 209 13.57 5.12 -10.42
CA HIS A 209 13.61 6.57 -10.61
C HIS A 209 13.09 7.33 -9.37
N PRO A 210 13.68 8.49 -9.03
CA PRO A 210 13.22 9.34 -7.92
C PRO A 210 11.72 9.64 -7.88
N PHE A 211 11.07 9.78 -9.03
CA PHE A 211 9.62 10.02 -9.07
C PHE A 211 8.81 8.89 -8.44
N SER A 212 9.24 7.63 -8.60
CA SER A 212 8.58 6.46 -8.02
C SER A 212 8.68 6.47 -6.49
N TRP A 213 9.90 6.46 -5.95
CA TRP A 213 10.10 6.31 -4.51
C TRP A 213 9.76 7.59 -3.73
N CYS A 214 10.00 8.79 -4.28
CA CYS A 214 9.56 10.05 -3.64
C CYS A 214 8.03 10.09 -3.52
N ARG A 215 7.30 9.66 -4.55
CA ARG A 215 5.84 9.60 -4.49
C ARG A 215 5.38 8.57 -3.46
N ILE A 216 5.93 7.36 -3.45
CA ILE A 216 5.57 6.32 -2.46
C ILE A 216 5.78 6.84 -1.04
N LEU A 217 6.92 7.49 -0.77
CA LEU A 217 7.22 8.07 0.55
C LEU A 217 6.24 9.21 0.90
N LEU A 218 5.92 10.09 -0.05
CA LEU A 218 4.95 11.15 0.14
C LEU A 218 3.55 10.60 0.49
N ILE A 219 3.08 9.61 -0.27
CA ILE A 219 1.79 8.96 -0.03
C ILE A 219 1.81 8.25 1.33
N ALA A 220 2.87 7.53 1.69
CA ALA A 220 2.99 6.89 2.99
C ALA A 220 2.87 7.87 4.17
N VAL A 221 3.49 9.05 4.06
CA VAL A 221 3.40 10.12 5.07
C VAL A 221 1.97 10.68 5.16
N ILE A 222 1.27 10.86 4.04
CA ILE A 222 -0.13 11.35 4.02
C ILE A 222 -1.09 10.27 4.57
N THR A 223 -0.82 9.00 4.27
CA THR A 223 -1.66 7.86 4.68
C THR A 223 -1.67 7.69 6.20
N ALA A 224 -0.56 7.94 6.90
CA ALA A 224 -0.47 7.73 8.35
C ALA A 224 -1.56 8.46 9.18
N PRO A 225 -1.73 9.80 9.08
CA PRO A 225 -2.83 10.49 9.75
C PRO A 225 -4.20 10.18 9.13
N THR A 226 -4.25 9.87 7.83
CA THR A 226 -5.48 9.53 7.11
C THR A 226 -6.13 8.26 7.67
N VAL A 227 -5.37 7.18 7.79
CA VAL A 227 -5.85 5.90 8.34
C VAL A 227 -6.36 6.11 9.77
N ARG A 228 -5.64 6.89 10.58
CA ARG A 228 -6.04 7.19 11.96
C ARG A 228 -7.36 7.98 12.04
N GLN A 229 -7.53 8.98 11.18
CA GLN A 229 -8.76 9.78 11.09
C GLN A 229 -9.93 8.94 10.59
N TYR A 230 -9.71 8.10 9.59
CA TYR A 230 -10.74 7.22 9.03
C TYR A 230 -11.19 6.16 10.05
N TYR A 231 -10.24 5.55 10.75
CA TYR A 231 -10.53 4.64 11.86
C TYR A 231 -11.36 5.32 12.97
N ALA A 232 -11.01 6.55 13.36
CA ALA A 232 -11.77 7.31 14.35
C ALA A 232 -13.22 7.53 13.89
N TYR A 233 -13.40 7.91 12.63
CA TYR A 233 -14.72 8.14 12.04
C TYR A 233 -15.57 6.87 12.01
N LEU A 234 -14.99 5.70 11.71
CA LEU A 234 -15.73 4.45 11.67
C LEU A 234 -16.06 3.86 13.04
N THR A 235 -15.27 4.15 14.07
CA THR A 235 -15.37 3.48 15.38
C THR A 235 -15.86 4.36 16.53
N ASP A 236 -15.57 5.66 16.53
CA ASP A 236 -16.01 6.57 17.60
C ASP A 236 -17.38 7.15 17.26
N THR A 237 -18.40 6.78 18.03
CA THR A 237 -19.79 7.24 17.84
C THR A 237 -19.95 8.76 17.98
N ARG A 238 -18.99 9.44 18.63
CA ARG A 238 -18.96 10.90 18.75
C ARG A 238 -18.35 11.57 17.51
N CYS A 239 -17.58 10.85 16.71
CA CYS A 239 -17.00 11.37 15.49
C CYS A 239 -18.06 11.35 14.37
N LYS A 240 -18.63 12.52 14.05
CA LYS A 240 -19.68 12.63 13.02
C LYS A 240 -19.18 13.03 11.64
N ARG A 241 -17.90 13.38 11.49
CA ARG A 241 -17.32 13.91 10.25
C ARG A 241 -16.00 13.24 9.94
N VAL A 242 -15.79 12.96 8.66
CA VAL A 242 -14.50 12.50 8.14
C VAL A 242 -13.46 13.62 8.29
N GLY A 243 -12.27 13.26 8.76
CA GLY A 243 -11.19 14.21 8.99
C GLY A 243 -10.64 14.83 7.70
N THR A 244 -10.00 15.99 7.82
CA THR A 244 -9.49 16.78 6.68
C THR A 244 -8.41 16.06 5.89
N GLN A 245 -7.54 15.27 6.54
CA GLN A 245 -6.50 14.51 5.83
C GLN A 245 -7.12 13.38 5.02
N CYS A 246 -8.15 12.73 5.55
CA CYS A 246 -8.87 11.69 4.80
C CYS A 246 -9.59 12.25 3.57
N TRP A 247 -10.22 13.42 3.66
CA TRP A 247 -10.78 14.11 2.49
C TRP A 247 -9.71 14.47 1.47
N MET A 248 -8.59 15.03 1.92
CA MET A 248 -7.46 15.40 1.06
C MET A 248 -6.87 14.18 0.37
N PHE A 249 -6.69 13.07 1.08
CA PHE A 249 -6.20 11.82 0.52
C PHE A 249 -7.16 11.23 -0.52
N GLY A 250 -8.47 11.21 -0.23
CA GLY A 250 -9.48 10.76 -1.20
C GLY A 250 -9.46 11.61 -2.47
N ALA A 251 -9.32 12.93 -2.35
CA ALA A 251 -9.21 13.84 -3.48
C ALA A 251 -7.91 13.63 -4.29
N ILE A 252 -6.79 13.35 -3.62
CA ILE A 252 -5.52 12.99 -4.28
C ILE A 252 -5.68 11.68 -5.05
N ALA A 253 -6.16 10.61 -4.40
CA ALA A 253 -6.34 9.30 -5.02
C ALA A 253 -7.25 9.36 -6.25
N PHE A 254 -8.35 10.13 -6.16
CA PHE A 254 -9.27 10.34 -7.26
C PHE A 254 -8.64 11.15 -8.40
N LEU A 255 -7.94 12.24 -8.11
CA LEU A 255 -7.25 13.02 -9.14
C LEU A 255 -6.16 12.23 -9.85
N GLU A 256 -5.39 11.42 -9.13
CA GLU A 256 -4.41 10.52 -9.74
C GLU A 256 -5.07 9.53 -10.69
N ALA A 257 -6.21 8.94 -10.30
CA ALA A 257 -6.95 8.05 -11.16
C ALA A 257 -7.43 8.76 -12.43
N LEU A 258 -7.94 10.00 -12.31
CA LEU A 258 -8.33 10.82 -13.46
C LEU A 258 -7.14 11.16 -14.37
N ILE A 259 -5.97 11.47 -13.80
CA ILE A 259 -4.73 11.71 -14.54
C ILE A 259 -4.31 10.46 -15.30
N CYS A 260 -4.39 9.28 -14.66
CA CYS A 260 -4.12 8.00 -15.32
C CYS A 260 -5.07 7.82 -16.51
N VAL A 261 -6.38 7.97 -16.32
CA VAL A 261 -7.37 7.83 -17.40
C VAL A 261 -7.13 8.83 -18.53
N LYS A 262 -6.85 10.09 -18.19
CA LYS A 262 -6.64 11.16 -19.18
C LYS A 262 -5.44 10.88 -20.08
N PHE A 263 -4.29 10.57 -19.49
CA PHE A 263 -3.03 10.41 -20.24
C PHE A 263 -2.78 8.97 -20.70
N GLY A 264 -3.51 8.00 -20.15
CA GLY A 264 -3.44 6.58 -20.51
C GLY A 264 -4.61 6.10 -21.35
N ILE A 265 -5.33 6.97 -22.07
CA ILE A 265 -6.54 6.58 -22.81
C ILE A 265 -6.28 5.44 -23.81
N ASP A 266 -5.13 5.46 -24.48
CA ASP A 266 -4.73 4.41 -25.43
C ASP A 266 -4.45 3.08 -24.71
N LEU A 267 -3.90 3.14 -23.49
CA LEU A 267 -3.67 1.97 -22.65
C LEU A 267 -5.01 1.38 -22.19
N PHE A 268 -5.90 2.20 -21.63
CA PHE A 268 -7.20 1.75 -21.15
C PHE A 268 -8.13 1.29 -22.30
N SER A 269 -7.89 1.71 -23.54
CA SER A 269 -8.61 1.19 -24.71
C SER A 269 -8.35 -0.31 -24.97
N GLN A 270 -7.25 -0.84 -24.46
CA GLN A 270 -6.85 -2.25 -24.56
C GLN A 270 -7.43 -3.09 -23.40
N THR A 271 -8.26 -2.51 -22.53
CA THR A 271 -8.80 -3.20 -21.37
C THR A 271 -9.70 -4.35 -21.79
N GLU A 272 -9.37 -5.55 -21.31
CA GLU A 272 -10.24 -6.71 -21.46
C GLU A 272 -11.30 -6.71 -20.36
N ILE A 273 -12.53 -6.33 -20.73
CA ILE A 273 -13.65 -6.15 -19.79
C ILE A 273 -13.90 -7.41 -18.96
N LEU A 274 -13.70 -8.61 -19.54
CA LEU A 274 -13.90 -9.87 -18.82
C LEU A 274 -12.96 -10.00 -17.62
N TYR A 275 -11.67 -9.63 -17.75
CA TYR A 275 -10.74 -9.65 -16.62
C TYR A 275 -11.14 -8.67 -15.52
N VAL A 276 -11.63 -7.48 -15.90
CA VAL A 276 -12.13 -6.50 -14.92
C VAL A 276 -13.36 -7.01 -14.18
N VAL A 277 -14.30 -7.66 -14.88
CA VAL A 277 -15.49 -8.25 -14.26
C VAL A 277 -15.10 -9.38 -13.32
N PHE A 278 -14.23 -10.31 -13.74
CA PHE A 278 -13.76 -11.39 -12.87
C PHE A 278 -13.01 -10.88 -11.66
N TRP A 279 -12.15 -9.88 -11.84
CA TRP A 279 -11.46 -9.20 -10.74
C TRP A 279 -12.45 -8.65 -9.70
N LEU A 280 -13.47 -7.90 -10.13
CA LEU A 280 -14.50 -7.37 -9.24
C LEU A 280 -15.25 -8.48 -8.49
N LEU A 281 -15.60 -9.57 -9.19
CA LEU A 281 -16.27 -10.72 -8.57
C LEU A 281 -15.38 -11.40 -7.52
N CYS A 282 -14.10 -11.58 -7.81
CA CYS A 282 -13.12 -12.11 -6.86
C CYS A 282 -12.99 -11.22 -5.61
N LEU A 283 -12.88 -9.89 -5.79
CA LEU A 283 -12.81 -8.95 -4.67
C LEU A 283 -14.07 -9.02 -3.79
N VAL A 284 -15.25 -8.98 -4.41
CA VAL A 284 -16.53 -9.10 -3.68
C VAL A 284 -16.58 -10.42 -2.91
N ARG A 285 -16.18 -11.53 -3.52
CA ARG A 285 -16.20 -12.84 -2.87
C ARG A 285 -15.24 -12.90 -1.67
N ILE A 286 -14.03 -12.36 -1.81
CA ILE A 286 -13.04 -12.32 -0.72
C ILE A 286 -13.54 -11.45 0.43
N TYR A 287 -14.15 -10.30 0.13
CA TYR A 287 -14.70 -9.42 1.17
C TYR A 287 -15.86 -10.07 1.92
N ILE A 288 -16.75 -10.79 1.23
CA ILE A 288 -17.80 -11.60 1.87
C ILE A 288 -17.18 -12.68 2.76
N TYR A 289 -16.17 -13.39 2.28
CA TYR A 289 -15.48 -14.40 3.09
C TYR A 289 -14.82 -13.81 4.34
N LEU A 290 -14.20 -12.64 4.21
CA LEU A 290 -13.65 -11.92 5.36
C LEU A 290 -14.74 -11.62 6.39
N TYR A 291 -15.89 -11.13 5.95
CA TYR A 291 -17.05 -10.94 6.83
C TYR A 291 -17.47 -12.25 7.51
N ASP A 292 -17.74 -13.32 6.75
CA ASP A 292 -18.19 -14.59 7.30
C ASP A 292 -17.19 -15.16 8.33
N SER A 293 -15.88 -15.07 8.04
CA SER A 293 -14.83 -15.54 8.95
C SER A 293 -14.84 -14.82 10.30
N ILE A 294 -15.12 -13.52 10.32
CA ILE A 294 -15.16 -12.71 11.53
C ILE A 294 -16.39 -13.02 12.37
N TYR A 295 -17.53 -13.26 11.72
CA TYR A 295 -18.79 -13.53 12.42
C TYR A 295 -18.87 -14.99 12.91
N SER A 296 -18.47 -15.96 12.08
CA SER A 296 -18.48 -17.38 12.42
C SER A 296 -17.52 -17.75 13.56
N LEU A 297 -16.41 -17.01 13.74
CA LEU A 297 -15.52 -17.16 14.90
C LEU A 297 -16.20 -16.84 16.24
N ASN A 298 -17.29 -16.05 16.27
CA ASN A 298 -18.01 -15.77 17.52
C ASN A 298 -19.04 -16.86 17.86
N ASP A 299 -19.66 -17.48 16.85
CA ASP A 299 -20.63 -18.57 17.06
C ASP A 299 -19.95 -19.85 17.59
N LEU A 300 -18.63 -19.97 17.45
CA LEU A 300 -17.82 -21.08 17.97
C LEU A 300 -17.26 -20.84 19.39
N ILE A 301 -17.37 -19.61 19.92
CA ILE A 301 -16.83 -19.22 21.23
C ILE A 301 -17.94 -19.07 22.29
N PHE A 302 -19.22 -19.22 21.90
CA PHE A 302 -20.38 -19.25 22.80
C PHE A 302 -21.05 -20.62 22.83
#